data_AF-A0A920JYU8-F1
#
_entry.id   AF-A0A920JYU8-F1
#
_cell.length_a   1.000
_cell.length_b   1.000
_cell.length_c   1.000
_cell.angle_alpha   90.00
_cell.angle_beta   90.00
_cell.angle_gamma   90.00
#
_symmetry.space_group_name_H-M   'P 1'
#
loop_
_entity.id
_entity.type
_entity.pdbx_description
1 polymer ?
#
loop_
_entity_poly.entity_id
_entity_poly.type
_entity_poly.pdbx_seq_one_letter_code
_entity_poly.pdbx_strand_id
1 'polypeptide(L)' 'MGQKVHPTGFRLGISTEYTSKWYAGSKDYSSYLLEDYRIREYLKKTIRECFCQ' A
#
# COMPACT_ATOMS: atom_id res chain seq x y z
N MET A 1 -10.93 -6.78 -27.72
CA MET A 1 -11.02 -7.29 -26.33
C MET A 1 -9.71 -6.97 -25.65
N GLY A 2 -9.67 -5.84 -24.93
CA GLY A 2 -8.43 -5.18 -24.53
C GLY A 2 -8.10 -5.32 -23.05
N GLN A 3 -6.81 -5.18 -22.73
CA GLN A 3 -6.29 -5.18 -21.35
C GLN A 3 -6.92 -4.03 -20.57
N LYS A 4 -7.70 -4.36 -19.53
CA LYS A 4 -8.37 -3.35 -18.68
C LYS A 4 -7.44 -2.90 -17.56
N VAL A 5 -7.32 -1.58 -17.37
CA VAL A 5 -6.51 -0.96 -16.33
C VAL A 5 -7.21 -1.06 -14.97
N HIS A 6 -6.43 -1.19 -13.89
CA HIS A 6 -6.96 -1.19 -12.54
C HIS A 6 -7.56 0.19 -12.16
N PRO A 7 -8.84 0.28 -11.77
CA PRO A 7 -9.54 1.56 -11.61
C PRO A 7 -8.97 2.41 -10.47
N THR A 8 -8.48 1.81 -9.39
CA THR A 8 -7.86 2.55 -8.27
C THR A 8 -6.55 3.20 -8.67
N GLY A 9 -5.77 2.52 -9.55
CA GLY A 9 -4.55 3.09 -10.12
C GLY A 9 -4.87 4.27 -11.04
N PHE A 10 -5.91 4.13 -11.85
CA PHE A 10 -6.36 5.15 -12.78
C PHE A 10 -6.89 6.42 -12.10
N ARG A 11 -7.48 6.30 -10.90
CA ARG A 11 -8.12 7.41 -10.16
C ARG A 11 -7.22 8.06 -9.09
N LEU A 12 -6.01 7.54 -8.90
CA LEU A 12 -5.04 8.04 -7.92
C LEU A 12 -4.68 9.51 -8.24
N GLY A 13 -4.85 10.39 -7.25
CA GLY A 13 -4.59 11.83 -7.39
C GLY A 13 -5.73 12.66 -7.96
N ILE A 14 -6.83 12.04 -8.43
CA ILE A 14 -8.05 12.74 -8.88
C ILE A 14 -9.17 12.55 -7.85
N SER A 15 -9.52 11.29 -7.60
CA SER A 15 -10.65 10.92 -6.74
C SER A 15 -10.25 9.99 -5.60
N THR A 16 -9.21 9.18 -5.78
CA THR A 16 -8.70 8.29 -4.72
C THR A 16 -7.37 8.82 -4.19
N GLU A 17 -7.26 8.91 -2.87
CA GLU A 17 -6.02 9.33 -2.21
C GLU A 17 -5.01 8.18 -2.07
N TYR A 18 -3.74 8.54 -1.83
CA TYR A 18 -2.69 7.59 -1.51
C TYR A 18 -2.92 6.92 -0.16
N THR A 19 -2.73 5.60 -0.09
CA THR A 19 -2.84 4.84 1.17
C THR A 19 -1.67 5.09 2.12
N SER A 20 -0.52 5.51 1.60
CA SER A 20 0.67 5.90 2.36
C SER A 20 1.08 7.30 1.93
N LYS A 21 1.19 8.21 2.89
CA LYS A 21 1.61 9.59 2.67
C LYS A 21 2.88 9.84 3.47
N TRP A 22 4.04 9.69 2.83
CA TRP A 22 5.35 9.96 3.41
C TRP A 22 6.34 10.37 2.30
N TYR A 23 7.42 11.04 2.69
CA TYR A 23 8.47 11.49 1.78
C TYR A 23 9.82 10.93 2.25
N ALA A 24 10.66 10.49 1.32
CA ALA A 24 12.00 10.02 1.61
C ALA A 24 12.96 10.46 0.50
N GLY A 25 14.24 10.62 0.85
CA GLY A 25 15.30 10.81 -0.13
C GLY A 25 15.51 9.55 -0.97
N SER A 26 16.13 9.70 -2.15
CA SER A 26 16.32 8.59 -3.10
C SER A 26 17.11 7.41 -2.55
N LYS A 27 18.00 7.65 -1.58
CA LYS A 27 18.82 6.61 -0.94
C LYS A 27 18.00 5.74 0.03
N ASP A 28 17.05 6.35 0.73
CA ASP A 28 16.33 5.71 1.84
C ASP A 28 14.93 5.23 1.43
N TYR A 29 14.46 5.62 0.24
CA TYR A 29 13.15 5.24 -0.27
C TYR A 29 12.96 3.71 -0.33
N SER A 30 13.98 2.98 -0.79
CA SER A 30 13.88 1.53 -0.94
C SER A 30 13.76 0.80 0.41
N SER A 31 14.49 1.24 1.43
CA SER A 31 14.42 0.65 2.77
C SER A 31 13.06 0.93 3.41
N TYR A 32 12.58 2.18 3.35
CA TYR A 32 11.30 2.55 3.96
C TYR A 32 10.11 1.91 3.26
N LEU A 33 10.14 1.76 1.93
CA LEU A 33 9.10 1.04 1.21
C LEU A 33 9.00 -0.43 1.66
N LEU A 34 10.16 -1.07 1.88
CA LEU A 34 10.22 -2.46 2.26
C LEU A 34 9.79 -2.68 3.71
N GLU A 35 10.09 -1.74 4.60
CA GLU A 35 9.59 -1.72 5.97
C GLU A 35 8.07 -1.52 6.03
N ASP A 36 7.52 -0.54 5.29
CA ASP A 36 6.06 -0.30 5.21
C ASP A 36 5.31 -1.55 4.70
N TYR A 37 5.87 -2.24 3.70
CA TYR A 37 5.31 -3.50 3.21
C TYR A 37 5.25 -4.58 4.31
N ARG A 38 6.35 -4.80 5.04
CA ARG A 38 6.43 -5.79 6.12
C ARG A 38 5.45 -5.48 7.26
N ILE A 39 5.35 -4.21 7.66
CA ILE A 39 4.41 -3.78 8.71
C ILE A 39 2.97 -4.08 8.28
N ARG A 40 2.60 -3.78 7.03
CA ARG A 40 1.25 -4.07 6.51
C ARG A 40 0.95 -5.56 6.45
N GLU A 41 1.92 -6.38 6.07
CA GLU A 41 1.76 -7.83 6.05
C GLU A 41 1.51 -8.38 7.46
N TYR A 42 2.32 -7.94 8.43
CA TYR A 42 2.16 -8.30 9.84
C TYR A 42 0.78 -7.89 10.38
N LEU A 43 0.37 -6.65 10.17
CA LEU A 43 -0.93 -6.15 10.61
C LEU A 43 -2.10 -6.91 9.97
N LYS A 44 -2.02 -7.22 8.67
CA LYS A 44 -3.06 -8.02 8.00
C LYS A 44 -3.20 -9.41 8.59
N LYS A 45 -2.09 -10.02 9.02
CA LYS A 45 -2.09 -11.33 9.67
C LYS A 45 -2.69 -11.26 11.07
N THR A 46 -2.19 -10.36 11.91
CA THR A 46 -2.65 -10.24 13.31
C THR A 46 -4.10 -9.82 13.42
N ILE A 47 -4.55 -8.88 12.58
CA ILE A 47 -5.95 -8.44 12.55
C ILE A 47 -6.87 -9.59 12.12
N ARG A 48 -6.46 -10.40 11.15
CA ARG A 48 -7.23 -11.58 10.71
C ARG A 48 -7.36 -12.60 11.84
N GLU A 49 -6.31 -12.82 12.61
CA GLU A 49 -6.32 -13.73 13.76
C GLU A 49 -7.24 -13.22 14.88
N CYS A 50 -7.26 -11.90 15.12
CA CYS A 50 -8.10 -11.28 16.16
C CYS A 50 -9.60 -11.29 15.83
N PHE A 51 -9.98 -11.09 14.56
CA PHE A 51 -11.40 -11.11 14.14
C PHE A 51 -11.99 -12.52 13.98
N CYS A 52 -11.17 -13.57 14.13
CA CYS A 52 -11.61 -14.97 14.03
C CYS A 52 -11.71 -15.67 15.41
N GLN A 53 -11.56 -14.91 16.50
CA GLN A 53 -11.99 -15.28 17.85
C GLN A 53 -13.39 -14.75 18.12
#